data_AF-K1TKA0-F1
#
_entry.id   AF-K1TKA0-F1
#
_cell.length_a   1.000
_cell.length_b   1.000
_cell.length_c   1.000
_cell.angle_alpha   90.00
_cell.angle_beta   90.00
_cell.angle_gamma   90.00
#
_symmetry.space_group_name_H-M   'P 1'
#
loop_
_entity.id
_entity.type
_entity.pdbx_description
1 polymer ?
#
loop_
_entity_poly.entity_id
_entity_poly.type
_entity_poly.pdbx_seq_one_letter_code
_entity_poly.pdbx_strand_id
1 'polypeptide(L)'
;PFVNEGDNLKITGDIVKHPDYGEQFKIATFEKTMPTTPEALEKYLSNGSFKGVGPATAKKIVNTFGKDTINVIKLEPQKLTQIKGISKEKALEITEQFVANWEIWQIVGFLDKFGIGPQSAEGVYKKLGEGALERISENPYILVDVASKVNFEKVDRIAMEMGVEESNYKRIRSGIKYGLEKIGLNGNSCVLYDNLIKYEQDLLRVDINNIEEAIIQ
;
A
#
# COMPACT_ATOMS: atom_id res chain seq x y z
N PRO A 1 1.70 -2.04 -19.55
CA PRO A 1 2.52 -3.09 -18.89
C PRO A 1 2.61 -2.80 -17.39
N PHE A 2 2.56 -3.81 -16.51
CA PHE A 2 2.65 -3.58 -15.06
C PHE A 2 4.05 -3.09 -14.65
N VAL A 3 5.07 -3.34 -15.48
CA VAL A 3 6.46 -2.87 -15.34
C VAL A 3 6.86 -2.17 -16.63
N ASN A 4 7.45 -0.98 -16.52
CA ASN A 4 8.02 -0.19 -17.60
C ASN A 4 9.54 -0.10 -17.45
N GLU A 5 10.22 0.12 -18.57
CA GLU A 5 11.66 0.39 -18.55
C GLU A 5 11.93 1.65 -17.72
N GLY A 6 12.83 1.54 -16.73
CA GLY A 6 13.14 2.62 -15.78
C GLY A 6 12.43 2.52 -14.42
N ASP A 7 11.53 1.57 -14.23
CA ASP A 7 10.93 1.32 -12.91
C ASP A 7 11.92 0.64 -11.94
N ASN A 8 11.86 0.98 -10.65
CA ASN A 8 12.61 0.27 -9.62
C ASN A 8 11.79 -0.87 -9.07
N LEU A 9 12.37 -2.07 -9.05
CA LEU A 9 11.73 -3.26 -8.55
C LEU A 9 12.54 -3.84 -7.39
N LYS A 10 11.86 -4.21 -6.31
CA LYS A 10 12.36 -5.17 -5.32
C LYS A 10 11.82 -6.54 -5.69
N ILE A 11 12.72 -7.51 -5.83
CA ILE A 11 12.41 -8.84 -6.34
C ILE A 11 12.73 -9.86 -5.25
N THR A 12 11.78 -10.73 -4.96
CA THR A 12 11.92 -11.83 -3.99
C THR A 12 11.82 -13.15 -4.73
N GLY A 13 12.75 -14.05 -4.48
CA GLY A 13 12.85 -15.31 -5.20
C GLY A 13 13.99 -16.18 -4.69
N ASP A 14 14.13 -17.33 -5.32
CA ASP A 14 15.13 -18.33 -4.95
C ASP A 14 16.16 -18.49 -6.07
N ILE A 15 17.41 -18.71 -5.67
CA ILE A 15 18.45 -19.14 -6.60
C ILE A 15 18.27 -20.64 -6.86
N VAL A 16 18.01 -21.01 -8.11
CA VAL A 16 17.84 -22.39 -8.56
C VAL A 16 18.89 -22.74 -9.60
N LYS A 17 19.35 -24.00 -9.60
CA LYS A 17 20.35 -24.48 -10.55
C LYS A 17 19.68 -25.32 -11.62
N HIS A 18 19.62 -24.79 -12.85
CA HIS A 18 19.14 -25.54 -14.00
C HIS A 18 20.25 -26.48 -14.51
N PRO A 19 19.95 -27.75 -14.84
CA PRO A 19 20.95 -28.72 -15.28
C PRO A 19 21.76 -28.26 -16.51
N ASP A 20 21.11 -27.61 -17.49
CA ASP A 20 21.77 -27.17 -18.73
C ASP A 20 22.28 -25.71 -18.72
N TYR A 21 21.68 -24.85 -17.89
CA TYR A 21 21.89 -23.39 -17.96
C TYR A 21 22.53 -22.79 -16.69
N GLY A 22 22.81 -23.61 -15.68
CA GLY A 22 23.47 -23.17 -14.45
C GLY A 22 22.55 -22.40 -13.52
N GLU A 23 23.13 -21.48 -12.76
CA GLU A 23 22.45 -20.74 -11.70
C GLU A 23 21.49 -19.69 -12.27
N GLN A 24 20.23 -19.74 -11.84
CA GLN A 24 19.15 -18.85 -12.27
C GLN A 24 18.41 -18.30 -11.06
N PHE A 25 18.00 -17.04 -11.12
CA PHE A 25 17.15 -16.44 -10.10
C PHE A 25 15.67 -16.64 -10.46
N LYS A 26 15.00 -17.57 -9.76
CA LYS A 26 13.57 -17.82 -9.93
C LYS A 26 12.78 -16.83 -9.09
N ILE A 27 12.16 -15.88 -9.78
CA ILE A 27 11.31 -14.85 -9.17
C ILE A 27 10.06 -15.53 -8.59
N ALA A 28 9.85 -15.39 -7.28
CA ALA A 28 8.61 -15.78 -6.62
C ALA A 28 7.60 -14.64 -6.66
N THR A 29 8.06 -13.42 -6.40
CA THR A 29 7.27 -12.19 -6.51
C THR A 29 8.18 -10.99 -6.77
N PHE A 30 7.62 -9.93 -7.33
CA PHE A 30 8.32 -8.66 -7.47
C PHE A 30 7.37 -7.53 -7.09
N GLU A 31 7.95 -6.45 -6.58
CA GLU A 31 7.25 -5.25 -6.21
C GLU A 31 7.92 -4.04 -6.79
N LYS A 32 7.10 -3.19 -7.38
CA LYS A 32 7.45 -1.83 -7.73
C LYS A 32 7.83 -1.08 -6.45
N THR A 33 8.88 -0.26 -6.50
CA THR A 33 9.33 0.59 -5.38
C THR A 33 9.55 2.04 -5.84
N MET A 34 9.32 2.98 -4.93
CA MET A 34 9.58 4.39 -5.21
C MET A 34 11.09 4.63 -5.39
N PRO A 35 11.50 5.35 -6.45
CA PRO A 35 12.89 5.77 -6.61
C PRO A 35 13.31 6.66 -5.43
N THR A 36 14.35 6.26 -4.71
CA THR A 36 14.92 7.02 -3.59
C THR A 36 16.22 7.75 -3.96
N THR A 37 16.85 7.36 -5.07
CA THR A 37 18.09 7.97 -5.58
C THR A 37 17.80 8.93 -6.73
N PRO A 38 18.59 10.00 -6.92
CA PRO A 38 18.45 10.92 -8.05
C PRO A 38 18.41 10.21 -9.42
N GLU A 39 19.27 9.22 -9.65
CA GLU A 39 19.35 8.47 -10.91
C GLU A 39 18.07 7.66 -11.18
N ALA A 40 17.54 7.06 -10.11
CA ALA A 40 16.27 6.34 -10.14
C ALA A 40 15.08 7.27 -10.41
N LEU A 41 15.12 8.49 -9.85
CA LEU A 41 14.08 9.49 -10.06
C LEU A 41 14.10 10.05 -11.49
N GLU A 42 15.29 10.23 -12.07
CA GLU A 42 15.46 10.60 -13.49
C GLU A 42 14.85 9.53 -14.41
N LYS A 43 15.15 8.25 -14.15
CA LYS A 43 14.55 7.14 -14.90
C LYS A 43 13.03 7.09 -14.75
N TYR A 44 12.52 7.26 -13.53
CA TYR A 44 11.08 7.26 -13.28
C TYR A 44 10.35 8.41 -13.99
N LEU A 45 10.89 9.63 -13.92
CA LEU A 45 10.31 10.79 -14.61
C LEU A 45 10.34 10.66 -16.14
N SER A 46 11.21 9.81 -16.68
CA SER A 46 11.37 9.59 -18.12
C SER A 46 10.80 8.25 -18.63
N ASN A 47 10.18 7.44 -17.77
CA ASN A 47 9.65 6.09 -18.11
C ASN A 47 8.38 6.10 -18.99
N GLY A 48 8.00 7.27 -19.52
CA GLY A 48 6.81 7.44 -20.35
C GLY A 48 5.50 7.68 -19.58
N SER A 49 5.52 7.63 -18.24
CA SER A 49 4.33 7.95 -17.42
C SER A 49 4.00 9.44 -17.38
N PHE A 50 4.96 10.29 -17.73
CA PHE A 50 4.86 11.75 -17.67
C PHE A 50 4.87 12.34 -19.08
N LYS A 51 3.72 12.84 -19.54
CA LYS A 51 3.59 13.32 -20.92
C LYS A 51 4.54 14.50 -21.18
N GLY A 52 5.42 14.33 -22.16
CA GLY A 52 6.39 15.36 -22.53
C GLY A 52 7.59 15.51 -21.59
N VAL A 53 7.79 14.61 -20.62
CA VAL A 53 9.03 14.52 -19.84
C VAL A 53 9.88 13.38 -20.41
N GLY A 54 10.82 13.74 -21.29
CA GLY A 54 11.83 12.81 -21.79
C GLY A 54 13.09 12.78 -20.91
N PRO A 55 14.06 11.90 -21.20
CA PRO A 55 15.29 11.75 -20.42
C PRO A 55 16.04 13.07 -20.20
N ALA A 56 16.16 13.91 -21.23
CA ALA A 56 16.83 15.21 -21.13
C ALA A 56 16.12 16.20 -20.19
N THR A 57 14.78 16.15 -20.11
CA THR A 57 14.00 17.00 -19.22
C THR A 57 14.03 16.46 -17.80
N ALA A 58 13.86 15.15 -17.62
CA ALA A 58 13.97 14.47 -16.34
C ALA A 58 15.32 14.75 -15.67
N LYS A 59 16.42 14.63 -16.43
CA LYS A 59 17.77 14.95 -15.95
C LYS A 59 17.91 16.38 -15.47
N LYS A 60 17.33 17.35 -16.18
CA LYS A 60 17.37 18.76 -15.77
C LYS A 60 16.57 19.00 -14.49
N ILE A 61 15.40 18.39 -14.35
CA ILE A 61 14.57 18.48 -13.14
C ILE A 61 15.35 17.95 -11.94
N VAL A 62 15.91 16.74 -12.04
CA VAL A 62 16.66 16.11 -10.96
C VAL A 62 17.95 16.87 -10.65
N ASN A 63 18.69 17.33 -11.66
CA ASN A 63 19.92 18.12 -11.42
C ASN A 63 19.64 19.47 -10.76
N THR A 64 18.48 20.07 -11.01
CA THR A 64 18.14 21.40 -10.47
C THR A 64 17.64 21.31 -9.03
N PHE A 65 16.81 20.31 -8.72
CA PHE A 65 16.15 20.20 -7.42
C PHE A 65 16.71 19.08 -6.53
N GLY A 66 17.50 18.16 -7.08
CA GLY A 66 18.18 17.11 -6.34
C GLY A 66 17.24 16.26 -5.48
N LYS A 67 17.47 16.26 -4.16
CA LYS A 67 16.64 15.54 -3.20
C LYS A 67 15.24 16.15 -3.03
N ASP A 68 15.11 17.45 -3.32
CA ASP A 68 13.84 18.17 -3.20
C ASP A 68 12.95 18.04 -4.44
N THR A 69 13.39 17.33 -5.49
CA THR A 69 12.61 17.16 -6.72
C THR A 69 11.18 16.70 -6.45
N ILE A 70 11.00 15.73 -5.54
CA ILE A 70 9.67 15.22 -5.16
C ILE A 70 8.82 16.35 -4.56
N ASN A 71 9.37 17.10 -3.60
CA ASN A 71 8.65 18.18 -2.91
C ASN A 71 8.29 19.30 -3.88
N VAL A 72 9.21 19.66 -4.77
CA VAL A 72 9.00 20.69 -5.79
C VAL A 72 7.88 20.31 -6.75
N ILE A 73 7.88 19.07 -7.25
CA ILE A 73 6.80 18.61 -8.15
C ILE A 73 5.46 18.64 -7.42
N LYS A 74 5.40 18.21 -6.15
CA LYS A 74 4.12 18.11 -5.42
C LYS A 74 3.56 19.44 -4.93
N LEU A 75 4.41 20.28 -4.34
CA LEU A 75 3.99 21.43 -3.53
C LEU A 75 4.23 22.75 -4.25
N GLU A 76 5.21 22.80 -5.16
CA GLU A 76 5.66 24.04 -5.80
C GLU A 76 5.82 23.87 -7.32
N PRO A 77 4.75 23.45 -8.04
CA PRO A 77 4.83 23.18 -9.47
C PRO A 77 5.36 24.37 -10.28
N GLN A 78 5.14 25.59 -9.81
CA GLN A 78 5.65 26.80 -10.45
C GLN A 78 7.18 26.82 -10.57
N LYS A 79 7.93 26.20 -9.64
CA LYS A 79 9.39 26.12 -9.73
C LYS A 79 9.84 25.27 -10.91
N LEU A 80 9.04 24.30 -11.37
CA LEU A 80 9.37 23.51 -12.57
C LEU A 80 9.50 24.37 -13.83
N THR A 81 8.87 25.54 -13.88
CA THR A 81 8.97 26.48 -15.01
C THR A 81 10.37 27.09 -15.19
N GLN A 82 11.25 26.96 -14.19
CA GLN A 82 12.66 27.33 -14.30
C GLN A 82 13.42 26.40 -15.28
N ILE A 83 12.87 25.20 -15.54
CA ILE A 83 13.46 24.26 -16.49
C ILE A 83 13.01 24.61 -17.91
N LYS A 84 13.99 24.92 -18.77
CA LYS A 84 13.76 25.20 -20.20
C LYS A 84 12.98 24.06 -20.86
N GLY A 85 11.78 24.36 -21.35
CA GLY A 85 10.87 23.40 -21.98
C GLY A 85 9.69 22.93 -21.12
N ILE A 86 9.53 23.51 -19.92
CA ILE A 86 8.36 23.30 -19.04
C ILE A 86 7.57 24.62 -18.96
N SER A 87 6.38 24.66 -19.56
CA SER A 87 5.42 25.74 -19.38
C SER A 87 4.67 25.59 -18.05
N LYS A 88 3.93 26.62 -17.62
CA LYS A 88 3.07 26.53 -16.44
C LYS A 88 2.04 25.39 -16.55
N GLU A 89 1.39 25.28 -17.71
CA GLU A 89 0.43 24.20 -18.00
C GLU A 89 1.09 22.83 -17.89
N LYS A 90 2.28 22.67 -18.48
CA LYS A 90 3.02 21.41 -18.43
C LYS A 90 3.50 21.07 -17.01
N ALA A 91 3.86 22.08 -16.21
CA ALA A 91 4.21 21.87 -14.81
C ALA A 91 3.01 21.34 -14.00
N LEU A 92 1.81 21.88 -14.24
CA LEU A 92 0.59 21.39 -13.61
C LEU A 92 0.26 19.96 -14.05
N GLU A 93 0.34 19.66 -15.36
CA GLU A 93 0.09 18.31 -15.88
C GLU A 93 1.06 17.27 -15.31
N ILE A 94 2.37 17.60 -15.22
CA ILE A 94 3.36 16.75 -14.56
C ILE A 94 3.00 16.51 -13.09
N THR A 95 2.53 17.55 -12.41
CA THR A 95 2.18 17.50 -10.99
C THR A 95 0.96 16.62 -10.76
N GLU A 96 -0.10 16.78 -11.55
CA GLU A 96 -1.30 15.94 -11.49
C GLU A 96 -0.95 14.47 -11.71
N GLN A 97 -0.17 14.16 -12.77
CA GLN A 97 0.28 12.79 -13.06
C GLN A 97 1.19 12.25 -11.95
N PHE A 98 2.04 13.11 -11.36
CA PHE A 98 2.94 12.70 -10.28
C PHE A 98 2.17 12.43 -9.00
N VAL A 99 1.24 13.29 -8.61
CA VAL A 99 0.42 13.14 -7.40
C VAL A 99 -0.46 11.90 -7.51
N ALA A 100 -1.14 11.70 -8.64
CA ALA A 100 -1.97 10.51 -8.87
C ALA A 100 -1.16 9.21 -8.74
N ASN A 101 0.06 9.18 -9.29
CA ASN A 101 0.95 8.02 -9.14
C ASN A 101 1.53 7.93 -7.72
N TRP A 102 1.80 9.06 -7.08
CA TRP A 102 2.41 9.13 -5.75
C TRP A 102 1.47 8.62 -4.65
N GLU A 103 0.18 8.92 -4.71
CA GLU A 103 -0.79 8.41 -3.73
C GLU A 103 -0.80 6.87 -3.72
N ILE A 104 -0.80 6.27 -4.92
CA ILE A 104 -0.64 4.82 -5.07
C ILE A 104 0.64 4.36 -4.39
N TRP A 105 1.75 5.06 -4.59
CA TRP A 105 3.02 4.72 -3.96
C TRP A 105 3.05 4.87 -2.44
N GLN A 106 2.39 5.88 -1.87
CA GLN A 106 2.28 6.02 -0.42
C GLN A 106 1.48 4.87 0.18
N ILE A 107 0.37 4.52 -0.49
CA ILE A 107 -0.46 3.38 -0.08
C ILE A 107 0.36 2.10 -0.17
N VAL A 108 1.07 1.86 -1.28
CA VAL A 108 1.98 0.70 -1.43
C VAL A 108 2.97 0.63 -0.27
N GLY A 109 3.69 1.72 0.02
CA GLY A 109 4.67 1.73 1.10
C GLY A 109 4.06 1.57 2.50
N PHE A 110 2.86 2.08 2.70
CA PHE A 110 2.13 1.90 3.96
C PHE A 110 1.63 0.46 4.13
N LEU A 111 1.11 -0.12 3.05
CA LEU A 111 0.58 -1.48 2.98
C LEU A 111 1.69 -2.54 3.07
N ASP A 112 2.94 -2.22 2.73
CA ASP A 112 4.10 -3.10 2.94
C ASP A 112 4.28 -3.48 4.42
N LYS A 113 3.92 -2.59 5.36
CA LYS A 113 3.91 -2.91 6.81
C LYS A 113 3.01 -4.12 7.11
N PHE A 114 1.89 -4.20 6.40
CA PHE A 114 0.93 -5.31 6.45
C PHE A 114 1.34 -6.49 5.56
N GLY A 115 2.52 -6.43 4.93
CA GLY A 115 3.05 -7.36 3.92
C GLY A 115 2.15 -7.49 2.70
N ILE A 116 1.49 -6.40 2.34
CA ILE A 116 0.66 -6.30 1.14
C ILE A 116 1.52 -5.62 0.08
N GLY A 117 1.98 -6.41 -0.89
CA GLY A 117 2.78 -5.89 -1.99
C GLY A 117 1.97 -5.02 -2.97
N PRO A 118 2.62 -4.35 -3.93
CA PRO A 118 2.01 -3.36 -4.80
C PRO A 118 0.87 -3.88 -5.67
N GLN A 119 0.97 -5.14 -6.12
CA GLN A 119 -0.10 -5.77 -6.90
C GLN A 119 -1.42 -5.82 -6.13
N SER A 120 -1.35 -6.10 -4.82
CA SER A 120 -2.51 -6.09 -3.94
C SER A 120 -2.90 -4.67 -3.52
N ALA A 121 -1.92 -3.77 -3.35
CA ALA A 121 -2.15 -2.36 -3.03
C ALA A 121 -2.99 -1.63 -4.10
N GLU A 122 -2.76 -1.92 -5.39
CA GLU A 122 -3.59 -1.35 -6.46
C GLU A 122 -5.06 -1.77 -6.34
N GLY A 123 -5.33 -3.04 -5.97
CA GLY A 123 -6.67 -3.55 -5.71
C GLY A 123 -7.33 -2.88 -4.51
N VAL A 124 -6.55 -2.61 -3.45
CA VAL A 124 -7.00 -1.85 -2.27
C VAL A 124 -7.36 -0.42 -2.67
N TYR A 125 -6.49 0.26 -3.42
CA TYR A 125 -6.74 1.63 -3.89
C TYR A 125 -7.98 1.71 -4.77
N LYS A 126 -8.17 0.78 -5.72
CA LYS A 126 -9.38 0.72 -6.56
C LYS A 126 -10.67 0.56 -5.76
N LYS A 127 -10.63 -0.10 -4.60
CA LYS A 127 -11.80 -0.28 -3.72
C LYS A 127 -12.05 0.93 -2.81
N LEU A 128 -11.00 1.57 -2.31
CA LEU A 128 -11.11 2.65 -1.32
C LEU A 128 -11.16 4.05 -1.95
N GLY A 129 -10.62 4.21 -3.16
CA GLY A 129 -10.58 5.45 -3.91
C GLY A 129 -9.58 6.48 -3.37
N GLU A 130 -9.81 7.74 -3.73
CA GLU A 130 -9.09 8.87 -3.18
C GLU A 130 -9.21 8.91 -1.64
N GLY A 131 -8.15 9.29 -0.95
CA GLY A 131 -8.11 9.29 0.52
C GLY A 131 -7.97 7.90 1.15
N ALA A 132 -7.61 6.87 0.37
CA ALA A 132 -7.48 5.51 0.88
C ALA A 132 -6.45 5.40 2.01
N LEU A 133 -5.32 6.11 1.94
CA LEU A 133 -4.29 6.09 2.97
C LEU A 133 -4.82 6.60 4.31
N GLU A 134 -5.56 7.71 4.29
CA GLU A 134 -6.19 8.33 5.44
C GLU A 134 -7.21 7.37 6.06
N ARG A 135 -8.08 6.79 5.23
CA ARG A 135 -9.10 5.82 5.68
C ARG A 135 -8.47 4.58 6.33
N ILE A 136 -7.38 4.06 5.75
CA ILE A 136 -6.65 2.92 6.32
C ILE A 136 -5.97 3.34 7.63
N SER A 137 -5.39 4.54 7.68
CA SER A 137 -4.70 5.04 8.88
C SER A 137 -5.67 5.24 10.04
N GLU A 138 -6.90 5.71 9.77
CA GLU A 138 -7.97 5.87 10.77
C GLU A 138 -8.64 4.55 11.18
N ASN A 139 -8.61 3.55 10.30
CA ASN A 139 -9.17 2.23 10.56
C ASN A 139 -8.41 1.14 9.79
N PRO A 140 -7.30 0.60 10.34
CA PRO A 140 -6.52 -0.42 9.66
C PRO A 140 -7.31 -1.71 9.36
N TYR A 141 -8.35 -2.00 10.15
CA TYR A 141 -9.18 -3.21 10.00
C TYR A 141 -9.95 -3.27 8.68
N ILE A 142 -10.14 -2.14 7.97
CA ILE A 142 -10.73 -2.18 6.62
C ILE A 142 -9.92 -3.07 5.66
N LEU A 143 -8.61 -3.24 5.90
CA LEU A 143 -7.75 -4.07 5.08
C LEU A 143 -8.16 -5.55 5.10
N VAL A 144 -8.78 -6.02 6.18
CA VAL A 144 -9.31 -7.39 6.27
C VAL A 144 -10.37 -7.63 5.18
N ASP A 145 -11.15 -6.60 4.85
CA ASP A 145 -12.23 -6.68 3.86
C ASP A 145 -11.77 -6.42 2.42
N VAL A 146 -10.84 -5.47 2.25
CA VAL A 146 -10.48 -4.98 0.91
C VAL A 146 -9.24 -5.64 0.32
N ALA A 147 -8.29 -6.08 1.15
CA ALA A 147 -7.02 -6.61 0.70
C ALA A 147 -7.04 -8.15 0.63
N SER A 148 -6.57 -8.70 -0.49
CA SER A 148 -6.46 -10.15 -0.64
C SER A 148 -5.30 -10.69 0.19
N LYS A 149 -5.50 -11.87 0.82
CA LYS A 149 -4.47 -12.59 1.61
C LYS A 149 -3.99 -11.86 2.86
N VAL A 150 -4.82 -10.96 3.40
CA VAL A 150 -4.57 -10.28 4.67
C VAL A 150 -5.36 -10.98 5.76
N ASN A 151 -4.68 -11.36 6.84
CA ASN A 151 -5.30 -12.00 8.00
C ASN A 151 -5.51 -10.94 9.10
N PHE A 152 -6.66 -10.99 9.78
CA PHE A 152 -7.00 -10.13 10.92
C PHE A 152 -5.86 -10.06 11.93
N GLU A 153 -5.30 -11.20 12.35
CA GLU A 153 -4.22 -11.25 13.36
C GLU A 153 -3.00 -10.39 12.99
N LYS A 154 -2.67 -10.33 11.70
CA LYS A 154 -1.55 -9.52 11.22
C LYS A 154 -1.91 -8.03 11.24
N VAL A 155 -3.12 -7.69 10.81
CA VAL A 155 -3.64 -6.31 10.83
C VAL A 155 -3.74 -5.82 12.26
N ASP A 156 -4.27 -6.64 13.17
CA ASP A 156 -4.44 -6.34 14.58
C ASP A 156 -3.11 -5.98 15.23
N ARG A 157 -2.08 -6.83 15.06
CA ARG A 157 -0.74 -6.56 15.60
C ARG A 157 -0.18 -5.22 15.14
N ILE A 158 -0.27 -4.92 13.85
CA ILE A 158 0.27 -3.66 13.29
C ILE A 158 -0.57 -2.46 13.71
N ALA A 159 -1.91 -2.61 13.77
CA ALA A 159 -2.81 -1.57 14.23
C ALA A 159 -2.53 -1.19 15.70
N MET A 160 -2.30 -2.19 16.54
CA MET A 160 -1.88 -1.98 17.94
C MET A 160 -0.52 -1.27 18.02
N GLU A 161 0.47 -1.65 17.20
CA GLU A 161 1.75 -0.94 17.10
C GLU A 161 1.61 0.52 16.62
N MET A 162 0.56 0.81 15.84
CA MET A 162 0.20 2.16 15.41
C MET A 162 -0.57 2.96 16.48
N GLY A 163 -0.87 2.37 17.64
CA GLY A 163 -1.55 3.03 18.75
C GLY A 163 -3.07 2.90 18.76
N VAL A 164 -3.63 1.93 18.03
CA VAL A 164 -5.04 1.57 18.22
C VAL A 164 -5.24 0.97 19.60
N GLU A 165 -6.26 1.44 20.32
CA GLU A 165 -6.60 0.93 21.66
C GLU A 165 -7.13 -0.51 21.63
N GLU A 166 -6.84 -1.30 22.67
CA GLU A 166 -7.31 -2.69 22.78
C GLU A 166 -8.83 -2.79 22.74
N SER A 167 -9.51 -1.86 23.43
CA SER A 167 -10.98 -1.75 23.50
C SER A 167 -11.60 -0.98 22.33
N ASN A 168 -10.82 -0.70 21.27
CA ASN A 168 -11.34 0.04 20.13
C ASN A 168 -12.51 -0.70 19.47
N TYR A 169 -13.64 -0.02 19.32
CA TYR A 169 -14.84 -0.62 18.75
C TYR A 169 -14.64 -1.22 17.35
N LYS A 170 -13.89 -0.56 16.48
CA LYS A 170 -13.64 -1.03 15.10
C LYS A 170 -12.79 -2.31 15.10
N ARG A 171 -11.84 -2.42 16.04
CA ARG A 171 -11.03 -3.62 16.28
C ARG A 171 -11.92 -4.80 16.66
N ILE A 172 -12.73 -4.61 17.70
CA ILE A 172 -13.59 -5.67 18.26
C ILE A 172 -14.58 -6.17 17.21
N ARG A 173 -15.26 -5.26 16.50
CA ARG A 173 -16.18 -5.62 15.43
C ARG A 173 -15.51 -6.41 14.30
N SER A 174 -14.28 -6.02 13.93
CA SER A 174 -13.52 -6.75 12.92
C SER A 174 -13.07 -8.13 13.41
N GLY A 175 -12.76 -8.27 14.71
CA GLY A 175 -12.45 -9.55 15.34
C GLY A 175 -13.64 -10.51 15.29
N ILE A 176 -14.81 -10.06 15.74
CA ILE A 176 -16.06 -10.83 15.70
C ILE A 176 -16.36 -11.32 14.29
N LYS A 177 -16.27 -10.42 13.30
CA LYS A 177 -16.47 -10.78 11.89
C LYS A 177 -15.49 -11.86 11.45
N TYR A 178 -14.22 -11.72 11.80
CA TYR A 178 -13.18 -12.70 11.49
C TYR A 178 -13.43 -14.07 12.15
N GLY A 179 -13.84 -14.10 13.42
CA GLY A 179 -14.22 -15.33 14.11
C GLY A 179 -15.38 -16.04 13.41
N LEU A 180 -16.43 -15.29 13.05
CA LEU A 180 -17.58 -15.82 12.32
C LEU A 180 -17.19 -16.36 10.93
N GLU A 181 -16.33 -15.65 10.19
CA GLU A 181 -15.83 -16.12 8.90
C GLU A 181 -15.04 -17.43 9.02
N LYS A 182 -14.16 -17.56 10.04
CA LYS A 182 -13.46 -18.82 10.33
C LYS A 182 -14.41 -19.97 10.62
N ILE A 183 -15.47 -19.72 11.40
CA ILE A 183 -16.50 -20.71 11.73
C ILE A 183 -17.24 -21.14 10.46
N GLY A 184 -17.57 -20.19 9.58
CA GLY A 184 -18.18 -20.43 8.27
C GLY A 184 -17.31 -21.27 7.34
N LEU A 185 -16.01 -21.00 7.28
CA LEU A 185 -15.05 -21.79 6.52
C LEU A 185 -14.94 -23.25 7.00
N ASN A 186 -15.27 -23.51 8.27
CA ASN A 186 -15.38 -24.86 8.83
C ASN A 186 -16.74 -25.54 8.56
N GLY A 187 -17.58 -24.95 7.71
CA GLY A 187 -18.86 -25.53 7.26
C GLY A 187 -20.06 -25.25 8.17
N ASN A 188 -19.91 -24.39 9.18
CA ASN A 188 -21.00 -24.05 10.09
C ASN A 188 -21.73 -22.79 9.61
N SER A 189 -23.07 -22.80 9.66
CA SER A 189 -23.88 -21.62 9.34
C SER A 189 -24.21 -20.77 10.58
N CYS A 190 -23.94 -21.27 11.78
CA CYS A 190 -24.20 -20.60 13.05
C CYS A 190 -23.20 -21.01 14.13
N VAL A 191 -23.14 -20.25 15.21
CA VAL A 191 -22.34 -20.52 16.40
C VAL A 191 -23.16 -20.23 17.65
N LEU A 192 -22.92 -20.98 18.73
CA LEU A 192 -23.49 -20.67 20.03
C LEU A 192 -22.89 -19.37 20.57
N TYR A 193 -23.74 -18.52 21.14
CA TYR A 193 -23.33 -17.21 21.68
C TYR A 193 -22.13 -17.31 22.63
N ASP A 194 -22.20 -18.16 23.65
CA ASP A 194 -21.13 -18.32 24.63
C ASP A 194 -19.80 -18.77 24.02
N ASN A 195 -19.85 -19.58 22.96
CA ASN A 195 -18.65 -20.02 22.26
C ASN A 195 -18.01 -18.88 21.47
N LEU A 196 -18.82 -18.01 20.87
CA LEU A 196 -18.32 -16.82 20.17
C LEU A 196 -17.70 -15.84 21.16
N ILE A 197 -18.39 -15.53 22.27
CA ILE A 197 -17.87 -14.63 23.31
C ILE A 197 -16.52 -15.14 23.83
N LYS A 198 -16.42 -16.43 24.15
CA LYS A 198 -15.16 -17.01 24.65
C LYS A 198 -14.04 -16.93 23.60
N TYR A 199 -14.34 -17.27 22.35
CA TYR A 199 -13.36 -17.20 21.27
C TYR A 199 -12.86 -15.77 21.05
N GLU A 200 -13.76 -14.79 21.03
CA GLU A 200 -13.40 -13.38 20.84
C GLU A 200 -12.66 -12.81 22.05
N GLN A 201 -12.99 -13.24 23.27
CA GLN A 201 -12.23 -12.87 24.46
C GLN A 201 -10.78 -13.37 24.40
N ASP A 202 -10.57 -14.61 23.96
CA ASP A 202 -9.24 -15.19 23.80
C ASP A 202 -8.45 -14.51 22.66
N LEU A 203 -9.12 -14.20 21.54
CA LEU A 203 -8.53 -13.56 20.36
C LEU A 203 -8.16 -12.10 20.64
N LEU A 204 -9.11 -11.33 21.18
CA LEU A 204 -9.01 -9.88 21.31
C LEU A 204 -8.41 -9.44 22.64
N ARG A 205 -8.47 -10.30 23.67
CA ARG A 205 -8.02 -10.01 25.05
C ARG A 205 -8.71 -8.80 25.68
N VAL A 206 -10.00 -8.65 25.42
CA VAL A 206 -10.84 -7.57 25.98
C VAL A 206 -11.91 -8.11 26.93
N ASP A 207 -12.52 -7.21 27.69
CA ASP A 207 -13.63 -7.57 28.56
C ASP A 207 -14.88 -7.98 27.76
N ILE A 208 -15.68 -8.88 28.33
CA ILE A 208 -16.90 -9.40 27.71
C ILE A 208 -17.84 -8.26 27.35
N ASN A 209 -17.99 -7.24 28.22
CA ASN A 209 -18.92 -6.13 27.98
C ASN A 209 -18.60 -5.41 26.66
N ASN A 210 -17.32 -5.24 26.31
CA ASN A 210 -16.94 -4.59 25.05
C ASN A 210 -17.28 -5.45 23.83
N ILE A 211 -17.23 -6.77 23.95
CA ILE A 211 -17.62 -7.71 22.90
C ILE A 211 -19.13 -7.70 22.71
N GLU A 212 -19.89 -7.77 23.81
CA GLU A 212 -21.35 -7.77 23.77
C GLU A 212 -21.91 -6.47 23.16
N GLU A 213 -21.36 -5.32 23.54
CA GLU A 213 -21.72 -4.03 22.95
C GLU A 213 -21.51 -4.01 21.43
N ALA A 214 -20.50 -4.71 20.92
CA ALA A 214 -20.19 -4.79 19.49
C ALA A 214 -21.01 -5.82 18.71
N ILE A 215 -21.62 -6.81 19.38
CA ILE A 215 -22.48 -7.83 18.74
C ILE A 215 -23.91 -7.31 18.49
N ILE A 216 -24.40 -6.41 19.34
CA ILE A 216 -25.83 -6.03 19.41
C ILE A 216 -26.26 -5.05 18.29
N GLN A 217 -25.34 -4.52 17.47
CA GLN A 217 -25.61 -3.52 16.41
C GLN A 217 -25.33 -4.00 14.99
#